data_AF-A0A7J5AFF5-F1
#
_entry.id   AF-A0A7J5AFF5-F1
#
_cell.length_a   1.000
_cell.length_b   1.000
_cell.length_c   1.000
_cell.angle_alpha   90.00
_cell.angle_beta   90.00
_cell.angle_gamma   90.00
#
_symmetry.space_group_name_H-M   'P 1'
#
loop_
_entity.id
_entity.type
_entity.pdbx_description
1 polymer ?
#
loop_
_entity_poly.entity_id
_entity_poly.type
_entity_poly.pdbx_seq_one_letter_code
_entity_poly.pdbx_strand_id
1 'polypeptide(L)'
;MNKFKFYFVVISFAALLFSCNKNDDTPEPVPVRAFNVQYDTDLATIEGYLKSYYIVNDISNPDFADEDITFAKIPDVGEQKSIFDFLNSDSYPKLLTKEVLLHDITYKIYYLKLRADNESGKQPIRVDEVLTAYSGFYLSSKSEESVTTITATFFETVVFPQSMLGLDRTIRGWGEIFPKFKTGIYDATPSPNPASFTNFGAGVMFLPSGLAYFNSPPLGSRIPSYAPLVFTFKLYDLKRGDQDQDGVLSIDENVVDENGNFTNLDTDGDGRSNYLDIDDDGDGYLTKNEIKDPITGLAYSFDLIPTCGNSGNGKKKHLDSSCH
;
A
#
# COMPACT_ATOMS: atom_id res chain seq x y z
N MET A 1 0.93 22.28 78.82
CA MET A 1 1.63 21.67 77.66
C MET A 1 1.11 20.25 77.42
N ASN A 2 1.07 19.80 76.17
CA ASN A 2 0.85 18.39 75.71
C ASN A 2 -0.54 17.82 75.39
N LYS A 3 -1.66 18.57 75.36
CA LYS A 3 -2.90 18.03 74.76
C LYS A 3 -3.07 18.39 73.28
N PHE A 4 -2.72 19.60 72.88
CA PHE A 4 -2.82 20.04 71.48
C PHE A 4 -1.84 19.32 70.53
N LYS A 5 -0.64 18.97 71.01
CA LYS A 5 0.34 18.20 70.24
C LYS A 5 -0.10 16.75 70.00
N PHE A 6 -0.85 16.16 70.93
CA PHE A 6 -1.33 14.78 70.80
C PHE A 6 -2.46 14.67 69.79
N TYR A 7 -3.39 15.63 69.77
CA TYR A 7 -4.46 15.68 68.76
C TYR A 7 -3.93 15.93 67.34
N PHE A 8 -2.87 16.75 67.19
CA PHE A 8 -2.25 16.97 65.89
C PHE A 8 -1.54 15.73 65.34
N VAL A 9 -0.91 14.91 66.22
CA VAL A 9 -0.29 13.64 65.82
C VAL A 9 -1.34 12.58 65.45
N VAL A 10 -2.45 12.51 66.20
CA VAL A 10 -3.54 11.55 65.91
C VAL A 10 -4.29 11.91 64.61
N ILE A 11 -4.53 13.19 64.32
CA ILE A 11 -5.17 13.63 63.08
C ILE A 11 -4.25 13.41 61.87
N SER A 12 -2.95 13.68 62.00
CA SER A 12 -1.96 13.41 60.94
C SER A 12 -1.76 11.91 60.68
N PHE A 13 -1.90 11.05 61.70
CA PHE A 13 -1.82 9.59 61.52
C PHE A 13 -3.11 9.02 60.93
N ALA A 14 -4.28 9.60 61.23
CA ALA A 14 -5.55 9.24 60.59
C ALA A 14 -5.60 9.64 59.11
N ALA A 15 -4.99 10.77 58.73
CA ALA A 15 -4.88 11.18 57.32
C ALA A 15 -3.98 10.25 56.48
N LEU A 16 -3.03 9.54 57.10
CA LEU A 16 -2.18 8.55 56.42
C LEU A 16 -2.90 7.20 56.19
N LEU A 17 -3.93 6.88 56.98
CA LEU A 17 -4.72 5.65 56.81
C LEU A 17 -5.87 5.79 55.80
N PHE A 18 -6.17 7.03 55.35
CA PHE A 18 -7.10 7.32 54.27
C PHE A 18 -6.40 7.76 52.97
N SER A 19 -5.09 7.48 52.84
CA SER A 19 -4.40 7.59 51.56
C SER A 19 -4.98 6.54 50.59
N CYS A 20 -5.89 7.01 49.76
CA CYS A 20 -6.51 6.38 48.58
C CYS A 20 -6.14 4.91 48.34
N ASN A 21 -7.17 4.05 48.40
CA ASN A 21 -7.24 2.95 47.44
C ASN A 21 -6.99 3.58 46.07
N LYS A 22 -5.87 3.21 45.43
CA LYS A 22 -5.79 3.36 43.99
C LYS A 22 -6.85 2.42 43.46
N ASN A 23 -8.00 2.97 43.07
CA ASN A 23 -8.82 2.29 42.09
C ASN A 23 -7.85 2.03 40.93
N ASP A 24 -7.64 0.76 40.62
CA ASP A 24 -7.05 0.33 39.36
C ASP A 24 -8.05 0.67 38.24
N ASP A 25 -8.29 1.97 38.04
CA ASP A 25 -8.93 2.53 36.86
C ASP A 25 -7.87 2.62 35.75
N THR A 26 -7.08 1.55 35.56
CA THR A 26 -6.42 1.35 34.27
C THR A 26 -7.57 0.98 33.33
N PRO A 27 -7.94 1.83 32.35
CA PRO A 27 -8.93 1.42 31.37
C PRO A 27 -8.42 0.12 30.75
N GLU A 28 -9.21 -0.95 30.84
CA GLU A 28 -8.88 -2.19 30.15
C GLU A 28 -8.64 -1.85 28.68
N PRO A 29 -7.54 -2.36 28.07
CA PRO A 29 -7.25 -2.07 26.69
C PRO A 29 -8.45 -2.54 25.86
N VAL A 30 -9.09 -1.60 25.14
CA VAL A 30 -10.19 -1.93 24.23
C VAL A 30 -9.66 -3.00 23.26
N PRO A 31 -10.28 -4.18 23.21
CA PRO A 31 -9.78 -5.26 22.37
C PRO A 31 -9.79 -4.80 20.91
N VAL A 32 -8.72 -5.17 20.19
CA VAL A 32 -8.62 -4.89 18.76
C VAL A 32 -9.80 -5.55 18.05
N ARG A 33 -10.48 -4.80 17.19
CA ARG A 33 -11.63 -5.32 16.46
C ARG A 33 -11.18 -6.44 15.53
N ALA A 34 -11.99 -7.49 15.40
CA ALA A 34 -11.69 -8.58 14.46
C ALA A 34 -11.72 -8.09 13.01
N PHE A 35 -10.80 -8.59 12.18
CA PHE A 35 -10.63 -8.14 10.78
C PHE A 35 -11.88 -8.35 9.93
N ASN A 36 -12.56 -9.49 10.05
CA ASN A 36 -13.82 -9.77 9.35
C ASN A 36 -14.92 -8.78 9.74
N VAL A 37 -15.11 -8.54 11.03
CA VAL A 37 -16.16 -7.64 11.54
C VAL A 37 -15.90 -6.19 11.12
N GLN A 38 -14.64 -5.76 11.08
CA GLN A 38 -14.28 -4.44 10.55
C GLN A 38 -14.44 -4.39 9.03
N TYR A 39 -14.02 -5.44 8.31
CA TYR A 39 -14.13 -5.51 6.86
C TYR A 39 -15.58 -5.35 6.40
N ASP A 40 -16.55 -5.98 7.07
CA ASP A 40 -17.97 -5.82 6.74
C ASP A 40 -18.42 -4.34 6.85
N THR A 41 -17.92 -3.62 7.85
CA THR A 41 -18.21 -2.18 8.03
C THR A 41 -17.51 -1.31 6.99
N ASP A 42 -16.26 -1.64 6.68
CA ASP A 42 -15.48 -0.94 5.66
C ASP A 42 -16.12 -1.09 4.29
N LEU A 43 -16.49 -2.32 3.93
CA LEU A 43 -17.11 -2.64 2.64
C LEU A 43 -18.44 -1.91 2.49
N ALA A 44 -19.30 -1.93 3.52
CA ALA A 44 -20.55 -1.18 3.51
C ALA A 44 -20.33 0.34 3.35
N THR A 45 -19.30 0.88 4.01
CA THR A 45 -18.94 2.32 3.91
C THR A 45 -18.40 2.67 2.52
N ILE A 46 -17.53 1.84 1.96
CA ILE A 46 -16.98 2.03 0.60
C ILE A 46 -18.10 1.94 -0.43
N GLU A 47 -18.92 0.90 -0.41
CA GLU A 47 -20.01 0.75 -1.38
C GLU A 47 -21.07 1.83 -1.26
N GLY A 48 -21.37 2.27 -0.02
CA GLY A 48 -22.24 3.41 0.21
C GLY A 48 -21.67 4.70 -0.38
N TYR A 49 -20.36 4.93 -0.25
CA TYR A 49 -19.68 6.06 -0.90
C TYR A 49 -19.78 5.98 -2.42
N LEU A 50 -19.43 4.83 -3.00
CA LEU A 50 -19.46 4.60 -4.45
C LEU A 50 -20.86 4.83 -5.05
N LYS A 51 -21.92 4.48 -4.32
CA LYS A 51 -23.32 4.66 -4.74
C LYS A 51 -23.87 6.06 -4.53
N SER A 52 -23.28 6.86 -3.63
CA SER A 52 -23.79 8.19 -3.26
C SER A 52 -22.93 9.36 -3.74
N TYR A 53 -21.78 9.09 -4.36
CA TYR A 53 -20.88 10.09 -4.92
C TYR A 53 -20.73 9.88 -6.43
N TYR A 54 -20.46 10.98 -7.13
CA TYR A 54 -20.18 11.00 -8.56
C TYR A 54 -18.86 11.71 -8.85
N ILE A 55 -18.33 11.46 -10.05
CA ILE A 55 -17.14 12.12 -10.57
C ILE A 55 -17.54 13.49 -11.12
N VAL A 56 -16.97 14.56 -10.57
CA VAL A 56 -17.31 15.94 -10.98
C VAL A 56 -16.69 16.28 -12.34
N ASN A 57 -15.49 15.77 -12.59
CA ASN A 57 -14.74 16.04 -13.82
C ASN A 57 -15.42 15.42 -15.03
N ASP A 58 -15.40 16.13 -16.15
CA ASP A 58 -15.74 15.54 -17.45
C ASP A 58 -14.56 14.72 -17.97
N ILE A 59 -14.42 13.52 -17.44
CA ILE A 59 -13.42 12.53 -17.83
C ILE A 59 -13.71 11.88 -19.21
N SER A 60 -14.87 12.17 -19.82
CA SER A 60 -15.13 11.81 -21.22
C SER A 60 -14.46 12.78 -22.19
N ASN A 61 -14.02 13.93 -21.69
CA ASN A 61 -13.25 14.89 -22.46
C ASN A 61 -11.84 14.32 -22.77
N PRO A 62 -11.50 14.09 -24.05
CA PRO A 62 -10.17 13.61 -24.44
C PRO A 62 -9.03 14.58 -24.05
N ASP A 63 -9.34 15.85 -23.75
CA ASP A 63 -8.38 16.85 -23.28
C ASP A 63 -8.19 16.85 -21.75
N PHE A 64 -8.77 15.90 -21.01
CA PHE A 64 -8.58 15.76 -19.55
C PHE A 64 -7.19 15.16 -19.21
N ALA A 65 -6.13 15.84 -19.66
CA ALA A 65 -4.77 15.32 -19.63
C ALA A 65 -4.17 15.18 -18.22
N ASP A 66 -4.62 16.02 -17.28
CA ASP A 66 -4.04 16.09 -15.93
C ASP A 66 -4.56 14.97 -15.01
N GLU A 67 -5.72 14.37 -15.31
CA GLU A 67 -6.29 13.24 -14.55
C GLU A 67 -6.59 13.51 -13.06
N ASP A 68 -6.69 14.78 -12.65
CA ASP A 68 -7.03 15.16 -11.29
C ASP A 68 -8.53 15.06 -11.03
N ILE A 69 -8.94 13.91 -10.51
CA ILE A 69 -10.34 13.61 -10.26
C ILE A 69 -10.84 14.16 -8.91
N THR A 70 -12.03 14.73 -8.94
CA THR A 70 -12.77 15.26 -7.79
C THR A 70 -14.11 14.55 -7.69
N PHE A 71 -14.53 14.30 -6.46
CA PHE A 71 -15.80 13.66 -6.15
C PHE A 71 -16.73 14.62 -5.41
N ALA A 72 -18.02 14.51 -5.71
CA ALA A 72 -19.07 15.21 -4.99
C ALA A 72 -20.23 14.26 -4.67
N LYS A 73 -20.95 14.56 -3.58
CA LYS A 73 -22.15 13.81 -3.22
C LYS A 73 -23.24 14.09 -4.25
N ILE A 74 -23.96 13.06 -4.68
CA ILE A 74 -25.12 13.19 -5.55
C ILE A 74 -26.23 13.91 -4.76
N PRO A 75 -26.79 15.01 -5.28
CA PRO A 75 -27.94 15.66 -4.65
C PRO A 75 -29.16 14.74 -4.62
N ASP A 76 -30.09 14.97 -3.68
CA ASP A 76 -31.29 14.12 -3.53
C ASP A 76 -32.18 14.06 -4.80
N VAL A 77 -32.06 15.06 -5.69
CA VAL A 77 -32.75 15.13 -6.98
C VAL A 77 -31.75 15.18 -8.15
N GLY A 78 -30.61 14.50 -8.01
CA GLY A 78 -29.55 14.43 -9.02
C GLY A 78 -29.75 13.30 -10.03
N GLU A 79 -29.38 13.54 -11.29
CA GLU A 79 -29.31 12.52 -12.36
C GLU A 79 -27.87 12.06 -12.64
N GLN A 80 -26.90 12.50 -11.83
CA GLN A 80 -25.51 12.13 -12.00
C GLN A 80 -25.32 10.64 -11.79
N LYS A 81 -24.55 10.00 -12.68
CA LYS A 81 -24.12 8.61 -12.51
C LYS A 81 -23.21 8.51 -11.30
N SER A 82 -23.51 7.58 -10.41
CA SER A 82 -22.66 7.24 -9.28
C SER A 82 -21.36 6.62 -9.76
N ILE A 83 -20.33 6.63 -8.91
CA ILE A 83 -19.07 5.92 -9.20
C ILE A 83 -19.35 4.43 -9.40
N PHE A 84 -20.32 3.87 -8.66
CA PHE A 84 -20.71 2.46 -8.75
C PHE A 84 -21.32 2.10 -10.12
N ASP A 85 -21.93 3.04 -10.83
CA ASP A 85 -22.52 2.79 -12.16
C ASP A 85 -21.45 2.48 -13.22
N PHE A 86 -20.17 2.74 -12.94
CA PHE A 86 -19.05 2.37 -13.81
C PHE A 86 -18.51 0.96 -13.54
N LEU A 87 -19.13 0.19 -12.64
CA LEU A 87 -18.70 -1.17 -12.31
C LEU A 87 -18.71 -2.06 -13.56
N ASN A 88 -17.53 -2.57 -13.91
CA ASN A 88 -17.27 -3.37 -15.11
C ASN A 88 -17.68 -2.69 -16.42
N SER A 89 -17.63 -1.35 -16.47
CA SER A 89 -17.87 -0.58 -17.69
C SER A 89 -16.88 -0.96 -18.81
N ASP A 90 -17.38 -1.11 -20.03
CA ASP A 90 -16.57 -1.37 -21.23
C ASP A 90 -15.70 -0.17 -21.62
N SER A 91 -16.19 1.04 -21.37
CA SER A 91 -15.47 2.30 -21.62
C SER A 91 -14.87 2.86 -20.34
N TYR A 92 -13.89 3.76 -20.50
CA TYR A 92 -13.35 4.53 -19.38
C TYR A 92 -14.32 5.67 -18.98
N PRO A 93 -14.39 6.01 -17.68
CA PRO A 93 -13.71 5.31 -16.58
C PRO A 93 -14.37 3.94 -16.33
N LYS A 94 -13.61 3.01 -15.76
CA LYS A 94 -14.12 1.70 -15.37
C LYS A 94 -13.79 1.40 -13.91
N LEU A 95 -14.84 1.11 -13.15
CA LEU A 95 -14.69 0.64 -11.78
C LEU A 95 -14.52 -0.88 -11.84
N LEU A 96 -13.44 -1.37 -11.27
CA LEU A 96 -13.05 -2.78 -11.29
C LEU A 96 -12.84 -3.25 -9.86
N THR A 97 -12.81 -4.57 -9.68
CA THR A 97 -12.56 -5.20 -8.38
C THR A 97 -11.31 -6.04 -8.41
N LYS A 98 -10.62 -6.13 -7.26
CA LYS A 98 -9.55 -7.10 -7.02
C LYS A 98 -9.77 -7.76 -5.67
N GLU A 99 -9.67 -9.09 -5.65
CA GLU A 99 -9.68 -9.87 -4.42
C GLU A 99 -8.26 -10.04 -3.88
N VAL A 100 -8.11 -9.94 -2.57
CA VAL A 100 -6.82 -10.05 -1.86
C VAL A 100 -7.02 -10.87 -0.59
N LEU A 101 -6.33 -12.00 -0.50
CA LEU A 101 -6.29 -12.82 0.70
C LEU A 101 -5.27 -12.26 1.69
N LEU A 102 -5.73 -11.85 2.87
CA LEU A 102 -4.90 -11.39 3.98
C LEU A 102 -5.68 -11.56 5.29
N HIS A 103 -4.98 -11.80 6.41
CA HIS A 103 -5.62 -11.97 7.74
C HIS A 103 -6.70 -13.07 7.76
N ASP A 104 -6.47 -14.15 6.99
CA ASP A 104 -7.39 -15.28 6.81
C ASP A 104 -8.78 -14.89 6.26
N ILE A 105 -8.89 -13.71 5.63
CA ILE A 105 -10.10 -13.25 4.95
C ILE A 105 -9.77 -12.75 3.54
N THR A 106 -10.78 -12.81 2.66
CA THR A 106 -10.66 -12.26 1.31
C THR A 106 -11.26 -10.87 1.27
N TYR A 107 -10.41 -9.87 1.11
CA TYR A 107 -10.81 -8.49 0.92
C TYR A 107 -11.14 -8.22 -0.54
N LYS A 108 -12.22 -7.48 -0.79
CA LYS A 108 -12.51 -6.86 -2.08
C LYS A 108 -12.03 -5.42 -2.08
N ILE A 109 -11.14 -5.09 -3.01
CA ILE A 109 -10.75 -3.71 -3.33
C ILE A 109 -11.53 -3.27 -4.56
N TYR A 110 -12.14 -2.08 -4.49
CA TYR A 110 -12.62 -1.39 -5.68
C TYR A 110 -11.52 -0.43 -6.18
N TYR A 111 -11.32 -0.36 -7.49
CA TYR A 111 -10.43 0.64 -8.09
C TYR A 111 -10.99 1.15 -9.41
N LEU A 112 -10.90 2.47 -9.60
CA LEU A 112 -11.32 3.16 -10.80
C LEU A 112 -10.11 3.32 -11.71
N LYS A 113 -10.22 2.86 -12.95
CA LYS A 113 -9.24 3.11 -14.01
C LYS A 113 -9.78 4.22 -14.90
N LEU A 114 -9.04 5.32 -15.02
CA LEU A 114 -9.52 6.54 -15.69
C LEU A 114 -9.26 6.53 -17.19
N ARG A 115 -8.25 5.78 -17.63
CA ARG A 115 -7.86 5.67 -19.05
C ARG A 115 -7.17 4.35 -19.36
N ALA A 116 -6.95 4.09 -20.65
CA ALA A 116 -6.16 2.97 -21.11
C ALA A 116 -4.71 3.07 -20.62
N ASP A 117 -4.06 1.92 -20.44
CA ASP A 117 -2.64 1.91 -20.14
C ASP A 117 -1.83 2.34 -21.37
N ASN A 118 -0.68 2.97 -21.12
CA ASN A 118 0.37 3.10 -22.12
C ASN A 118 0.92 1.72 -22.48
N GLU A 119 0.79 1.31 -23.74
CA GLU A 119 1.26 -0.01 -24.19
C GLU A 119 2.75 -0.23 -23.93
N SER A 120 3.55 0.83 -24.12
CA SER A 120 5.00 0.87 -23.86
C SER A 120 5.36 1.11 -22.39
N GLY A 121 4.36 1.39 -21.54
CA GLY A 121 4.56 1.61 -20.12
C GLY A 121 4.94 0.31 -19.39
N LYS A 122 5.65 0.45 -18.28
CA LYS A 122 6.04 -0.70 -17.44
C LYS A 122 4.99 -0.90 -16.36
N GLN A 123 4.71 -2.16 -16.04
CA GLN A 123 3.84 -2.54 -14.95
C GLN A 123 4.68 -2.72 -13.66
N PRO A 124 4.36 -2.01 -12.57
CA PRO A 124 4.99 -2.24 -11.28
C PRO A 124 4.63 -3.61 -10.74
N ILE A 125 5.52 -4.15 -9.92
CA ILE A 125 5.28 -5.28 -9.04
C ILE A 125 5.46 -4.81 -7.58
N ARG A 126 4.95 -5.55 -6.59
CA ARG A 126 4.95 -5.18 -5.15
C ARG A 126 6.32 -4.88 -4.54
N VAL A 127 7.43 -5.33 -5.14
CA VAL A 127 8.80 -5.03 -4.69
C VAL A 127 9.44 -3.85 -5.42
N ASP A 128 8.75 -3.27 -6.41
CA ASP A 128 9.23 -2.07 -7.09
C ASP A 128 9.00 -0.81 -6.26
N GLU A 129 9.72 0.23 -6.62
CA GLU A 129 9.46 1.59 -6.19
C GLU A 129 8.73 2.37 -7.28
N VAL A 130 7.74 3.19 -6.92
CA VAL A 130 6.94 3.99 -7.86
C VAL A 130 7.13 5.48 -7.64
N LEU A 131 7.20 6.24 -8.73
CA LEU A 131 7.08 7.70 -8.71
C LEU A 131 5.62 8.06 -8.96
N THR A 132 4.93 8.54 -7.93
CA THR A 132 3.48 8.77 -8.00
C THR A 132 3.06 10.08 -7.34
N ALA A 133 2.24 10.86 -8.02
CA ALA A 133 1.43 11.89 -7.36
C ALA A 133 0.17 11.25 -6.81
N TYR A 134 -0.35 11.74 -5.68
CA TYR A 134 -1.59 11.23 -5.10
C TYR A 134 -2.28 12.23 -4.19
N SER A 135 -3.58 12.04 -3.97
CA SER A 135 -4.37 12.71 -2.93
C SER A 135 -5.14 11.68 -2.12
N GLY A 136 -5.06 11.79 -0.81
CA GLY A 136 -5.61 10.83 0.15
C GLY A 136 -6.75 11.43 0.97
N PHE A 137 -7.84 10.67 1.09
CA PHE A 137 -8.91 10.93 2.03
C PHE A 137 -9.37 9.64 2.71
N TYR A 138 -9.90 9.77 3.93
CA TYR A 138 -10.52 8.64 4.63
C TYR A 138 -12.04 8.77 4.62
N LEU A 139 -12.73 7.63 4.63
CA LEU A 139 -14.17 7.56 4.73
C LEU A 139 -14.59 7.32 6.18
N SER A 140 -15.72 7.91 6.55
CA SER A 140 -16.41 7.62 7.81
C SER A 140 -17.91 7.52 7.55
N SER A 141 -18.57 6.63 8.27
CA SER A 141 -20.03 6.50 8.23
C SER A 141 -20.60 6.76 9.62
N LYS A 142 -21.67 7.55 9.67
CA LYS A 142 -22.44 7.82 10.89
C LYS A 142 -23.91 7.56 10.60
N SER A 143 -24.54 6.75 11.43
CA SER A 143 -25.98 6.47 11.34
C SER A 143 -26.71 7.15 12.48
N GLU A 144 -27.63 8.05 12.16
CA GLU A 144 -28.52 8.72 13.11
C GLU A 144 -29.95 8.59 12.59
N GLU A 145 -30.89 8.22 13.45
CA GLU A 145 -32.32 8.14 13.12
C GLU A 145 -32.66 7.39 11.81
N SER A 146 -31.93 6.29 11.53
CA SER A 146 -32.03 5.47 10.31
C SER A 146 -31.51 6.10 9.02
N VAL A 147 -30.82 7.25 9.11
CA VAL A 147 -30.10 7.88 7.99
C VAL A 147 -28.61 7.64 8.18
N THR A 148 -27.99 6.95 7.21
CA THR A 148 -26.53 6.79 7.17
C THR A 148 -25.92 7.90 6.34
N THR A 149 -25.09 8.73 6.97
CA THR A 149 -24.28 9.74 6.30
C THR A 149 -22.86 9.23 6.16
N ILE A 150 -22.31 9.34 4.95
CA ILE A 150 -20.91 9.03 4.66
C ILE A 150 -20.18 10.33 4.38
N THR A 151 -19.01 10.50 4.99
CA THR A 151 -18.15 11.67 4.84
C THR A 151 -16.77 11.23 4.36
N ALA A 152 -16.24 11.96 3.38
CA ALA A 152 -14.86 11.86 2.94
C ALA A 152 -14.05 13.02 3.53
N THR A 153 -12.97 12.71 4.26
CA THR A 153 -12.11 13.70 4.90
C THR A 153 -10.70 13.61 4.35
N PHE A 154 -10.25 14.70 3.72
CA PHE A 154 -8.88 14.86 3.22
C PHE A 154 -7.85 14.74 4.36
N PHE A 155 -6.72 14.07 4.09
CA PHE A 155 -5.59 14.01 5.02
C PHE A 155 -4.25 14.40 4.41
N GLU A 156 -4.00 14.16 3.12
CA GLU A 156 -2.70 14.45 2.49
C GLU A 156 -2.79 14.56 0.96
N THR A 157 -1.87 15.32 0.36
CA THR A 157 -1.64 15.33 -1.09
C THR A 157 -0.15 15.46 -1.40
N VAL A 158 0.29 14.78 -2.46
CA VAL A 158 1.60 14.91 -3.07
C VAL A 158 1.39 15.21 -4.55
N VAL A 159 1.55 16.48 -4.93
CA VAL A 159 1.34 16.95 -6.31
C VAL A 159 2.59 16.75 -7.17
N PHE A 160 3.77 17.00 -6.59
CA PHE A 160 5.07 16.92 -7.28
C PHE A 160 5.99 15.94 -6.55
N PRO A 161 5.86 14.62 -6.77
CA PRO A 161 6.67 13.63 -6.09
C PRO A 161 8.17 13.81 -6.40
N GLN A 162 8.99 13.83 -5.35
CA GLN A 162 10.45 14.02 -5.46
C GLN A 162 11.25 12.73 -5.17
N SER A 163 10.57 11.69 -4.68
CA SER A 163 11.19 10.42 -4.31
C SER A 163 10.34 9.25 -4.78
N MET A 164 11.01 8.15 -5.08
CA MET A 164 10.37 6.86 -5.32
C MET A 164 9.79 6.31 -4.01
N LEU A 165 8.62 5.68 -4.09
CA LEU A 165 7.95 5.03 -2.97
C LEU A 165 7.97 3.51 -3.17
N GLY A 166 8.68 2.79 -2.30
CA GLY A 166 8.71 1.32 -2.33
C GLY A 166 7.34 0.73 -2.00
N LEU A 167 6.77 -0.05 -2.93
CA LEU A 167 5.45 -0.67 -2.74
C LEU A 167 5.46 -1.71 -1.61
N ASP A 168 6.62 -2.26 -1.29
CA ASP A 168 6.89 -3.18 -0.18
C ASP A 168 6.83 -2.51 1.20
N ARG A 169 7.05 -1.19 1.24
CA ARG A 169 7.08 -0.35 2.46
C ARG A 169 5.85 0.53 2.62
N THR A 170 4.94 0.51 1.65
CA THR A 170 3.65 1.22 1.72
C THR A 170 2.55 0.29 2.24
N ILE A 171 1.34 0.82 2.41
CA ILE A 171 0.18 0.00 2.78
C ILE A 171 -0.09 -1.08 1.74
N ARG A 172 -0.58 -2.25 2.19
CA ARG A 172 -0.83 -3.41 1.33
C ARG A 172 -1.64 -3.06 0.08
N GLY A 173 -2.66 -2.22 0.22
CA GLY A 173 -3.53 -1.82 -0.90
C GLY A 173 -2.78 -1.16 -2.07
N TRP A 174 -1.71 -0.42 -1.80
CA TRP A 174 -0.89 0.19 -2.87
C TRP A 174 -0.18 -0.89 -3.69
N GLY A 175 0.51 -1.82 -3.02
CA GLY A 175 1.14 -2.95 -3.69
C GLY A 175 0.16 -3.82 -4.49
N GLU A 176 -1.11 -3.85 -4.12
CA GLU A 176 -2.13 -4.63 -4.85
C GLU A 176 -2.71 -3.89 -6.07
N ILE A 177 -2.77 -2.56 -6.03
CA ILE A 177 -3.44 -1.77 -7.07
C ILE A 177 -2.48 -1.14 -8.08
N PHE A 178 -1.29 -0.66 -7.68
CA PHE A 178 -0.32 -0.12 -8.65
C PHE A 178 0.03 -1.10 -9.78
N PRO A 179 0.17 -2.42 -9.53
CA PRO A 179 0.34 -3.41 -10.59
C PRO A 179 -0.82 -3.54 -11.57
N LYS A 180 -1.97 -2.85 -11.38
CA LYS A 180 -3.08 -2.83 -12.35
C LYS A 180 -3.02 -1.64 -13.32
N PHE A 181 -1.93 -0.88 -13.27
CA PHE A 181 -1.64 0.29 -14.10
C PHE A 181 -0.24 0.18 -14.70
N LYS A 182 0.01 0.95 -15.77
CA LYS A 182 1.34 1.09 -16.38
C LYS A 182 1.87 2.52 -16.24
N THR A 183 3.20 2.66 -16.23
CA THR A 183 3.89 3.95 -16.16
C THR A 183 3.68 4.81 -17.42
N GLY A 184 3.93 6.11 -17.27
CA GLY A 184 3.85 7.08 -18.35
C GLY A 184 5.14 7.23 -19.14
N ILE A 185 5.22 8.35 -19.84
CA ILE A 185 6.36 8.79 -20.64
C ILE A 185 6.86 10.10 -20.04
N TYR A 186 8.12 10.13 -19.63
CA TYR A 186 8.78 11.36 -19.19
C TYR A 186 9.03 12.27 -20.39
N ASP A 187 8.51 13.51 -20.33
CA ASP A 187 8.78 14.55 -21.31
C ASP A 187 9.97 15.39 -20.85
N ALA A 188 11.10 15.20 -21.55
CA ALA A 188 12.34 15.90 -21.26
C ALA A 188 12.45 17.28 -21.94
N THR A 189 11.41 17.75 -22.65
CA THR A 189 11.51 18.89 -23.57
C THR A 189 10.42 19.96 -23.41
N PRO A 190 10.78 21.20 -23.00
CA PRO A 190 12.05 21.57 -22.37
C PRO A 190 12.16 20.90 -21.00
N SER A 191 13.38 20.54 -20.55
CA SER A 191 13.64 19.85 -19.25
C SER A 191 12.83 20.49 -18.12
N PRO A 192 11.65 19.94 -17.80
CA PRO A 192 10.66 20.71 -17.07
C PRO A 192 10.98 20.62 -15.59
N ASN A 193 10.80 21.74 -14.88
CA ASN A 193 10.90 21.79 -13.43
C ASN A 193 9.58 22.37 -12.89
N PRO A 194 8.68 21.55 -12.36
CA PRO A 194 8.82 20.11 -12.05
C PRO A 194 8.78 19.20 -13.29
N ALA A 195 9.21 17.95 -13.12
CA ALA A 195 9.19 16.91 -14.15
C ALA A 195 7.79 16.74 -14.78
N SER A 196 7.74 16.57 -16.10
CA SER A 196 6.51 16.41 -16.88
C SER A 196 6.37 14.98 -17.36
N PHE A 197 5.18 14.43 -17.25
CA PHE A 197 4.85 13.09 -17.71
C PHE A 197 3.58 13.12 -18.53
N THR A 198 3.51 12.26 -19.55
CA THR A 198 2.32 12.05 -20.37
C THR A 198 1.95 10.57 -20.41
N ASN A 199 0.70 10.26 -20.77
CA ASN A 199 0.22 8.88 -20.92
C ASN A 199 0.47 7.97 -19.69
N PHE A 200 0.49 8.53 -18.48
CA PHE A 200 0.71 7.79 -17.24
C PHE A 200 -0.54 7.04 -16.78
N GLY A 201 -0.39 5.95 -16.04
CA GLY A 201 -1.53 5.32 -15.37
C GLY A 201 -2.17 6.29 -14.38
N ALA A 202 -3.49 6.43 -14.43
CA ALA A 202 -4.23 7.29 -13.50
C ALA A 202 -5.48 6.57 -13.00
N GLY A 203 -5.69 6.63 -11.69
CA GLY A 203 -6.70 5.81 -11.04
C GLY A 203 -7.09 6.27 -9.66
N VAL A 204 -8.06 5.54 -9.10
CA VAL A 204 -8.53 5.73 -7.73
C VAL A 204 -8.63 4.36 -7.07
N MET A 205 -8.15 4.20 -5.85
CA MET A 205 -8.29 2.95 -5.08
C MET A 205 -9.11 3.19 -3.82
N PHE A 206 -10.03 2.28 -3.52
CA PHE A 206 -10.90 2.30 -2.35
C PHE A 206 -10.54 1.12 -1.45
N LEU A 207 -9.81 1.39 -0.39
CA LEU A 207 -9.13 0.40 0.44
C LEU A 207 -9.88 0.20 1.76
N PRO A 208 -10.30 -1.04 2.09
CA PRO A 208 -10.65 -1.40 3.45
C PRO A 208 -9.50 -1.11 4.41
N SER A 209 -9.82 -0.76 5.66
CA SER A 209 -8.83 -0.41 6.68
C SER A 209 -7.83 -1.54 6.94
N GLY A 210 -8.26 -2.81 6.80
CA GLY A 210 -7.39 -3.99 6.92
C GLY A 210 -6.34 -4.13 5.82
N LEU A 211 -6.50 -3.45 4.69
CA LEU A 211 -5.47 -3.34 3.64
C LEU A 211 -4.72 -2.00 3.69
N ALA A 212 -5.04 -1.18 4.68
CA ALA A 212 -4.43 0.11 4.99
C ALA A 212 -3.79 0.05 6.37
N TYR A 213 -4.14 0.97 7.27
CA TYR A 213 -3.51 1.09 8.59
C TYR A 213 -4.26 0.38 9.73
N PHE A 214 -5.46 -0.15 9.47
CA PHE A 214 -6.31 -0.79 10.47
C PHE A 214 -6.35 -0.01 11.80
N ASN A 215 -5.87 -0.57 12.91
CA ASN A 215 -5.84 0.08 14.22
C ASN A 215 -4.58 0.93 14.50
N SER A 216 -3.62 0.96 13.59
CA SER A 216 -2.29 1.57 13.77
C SER A 216 -1.99 2.62 12.69
N PRO A 217 -2.74 3.74 12.62
CA PRO A 217 -2.44 4.83 11.70
C PRO A 217 -1.06 5.46 11.97
N PRO A 218 -0.41 6.07 10.95
CA PRO A 218 0.88 6.71 11.14
C PRO A 218 0.82 7.76 12.26
N LEU A 219 1.87 7.82 13.07
CA LEU A 219 1.95 8.75 14.19
C LEU A 219 1.82 10.19 13.69
N GLY A 220 0.93 10.97 14.32
CA GLY A 220 0.65 12.37 13.95
C GLY A 220 -0.24 12.54 12.72
N SER A 221 -0.67 11.45 12.06
CA SER A 221 -1.66 11.54 10.98
C SER A 221 -3.06 11.87 11.53
N ARG A 222 -3.91 12.45 10.68
CA ARG A 222 -5.33 12.69 10.99
C ARG A 222 -6.23 11.49 10.69
N ILE A 223 -5.63 10.36 10.33
CA ILE A 223 -6.35 9.15 9.92
C ILE A 223 -6.86 8.45 11.18
N PRO A 224 -8.18 8.26 11.34
CA PRO A 224 -8.72 7.49 12.45
C PRO A 224 -8.34 6.00 12.32
N SER A 225 -8.22 5.32 13.45
CA SER A 225 -8.21 3.86 13.46
C SER A 225 -9.47 3.33 12.75
N TYR A 226 -9.29 2.24 12.02
CA TYR A 226 -10.35 1.50 11.32
C TYR A 226 -11.05 2.28 10.20
N ALA A 227 -10.39 3.30 9.65
CA ALA A 227 -10.95 4.08 8.55
C ALA A 227 -10.60 3.46 7.18
N PRO A 228 -11.58 3.23 6.29
CA PRO A 228 -11.30 2.99 4.88
C PRO A 228 -10.59 4.19 4.27
N LEU A 229 -9.62 3.93 3.40
CA LEU A 229 -8.86 4.98 2.72
C LEU A 229 -9.21 5.00 1.24
N VAL A 230 -9.19 6.19 0.66
CA VAL A 230 -9.29 6.39 -0.77
C VAL A 230 -8.12 7.23 -1.24
N PHE A 231 -7.47 6.77 -2.30
CA PHE A 231 -6.38 7.50 -2.95
C PHE A 231 -6.72 7.71 -4.41
N THR A 232 -6.66 8.96 -4.87
CA THR A 232 -6.50 9.27 -6.30
C THR A 232 -5.01 9.33 -6.58
N PHE A 233 -4.55 8.83 -7.73
CA PHE A 233 -3.12 8.78 -8.02
C PHE A 233 -2.80 8.85 -9.51
N LYS A 234 -1.56 9.27 -9.80
CA LYS A 234 -0.93 9.31 -11.12
C LYS A 234 0.41 8.55 -11.04
N LEU A 235 0.52 7.42 -11.73
CA LEU A 235 1.72 6.58 -11.81
C LEU A 235 2.65 7.06 -12.92
N TYR A 236 3.60 7.91 -12.57
CA TYR A 236 4.51 8.53 -13.53
C TYR A 236 5.58 7.56 -14.03
N ASP A 237 6.32 6.95 -13.11
CA ASP A 237 7.43 6.05 -13.43
C ASP A 237 7.61 5.00 -12.34
N LEU A 238 8.51 4.04 -12.57
CA LEU A 238 8.92 3.04 -11.59
C LEU A 238 10.43 2.82 -11.63
N LYS A 239 10.96 2.32 -10.51
CA LYS A 239 12.30 1.78 -10.39
C LYS A 239 12.20 0.34 -9.89
N ARG A 240 12.91 -0.58 -10.54
CA ARG A 240 13.00 -1.98 -10.08
C ARG A 240 13.77 -2.05 -8.76
N GLY A 241 13.25 -2.87 -7.83
CA GLY A 241 13.87 -3.14 -6.54
C GLY A 241 15.07 -4.09 -6.63
N ASP A 242 15.91 -4.00 -5.61
CA ASP A 242 17.05 -4.86 -5.28
C ASP A 242 17.22 -4.69 -3.76
N GLN A 243 16.38 -5.41 -3.01
CA GLN A 243 16.12 -5.15 -1.59
C GLN A 243 17.29 -5.57 -0.69
N ASP A 244 17.96 -6.68 -1.01
CA ASP A 244 19.14 -7.19 -0.32
C ASP A 244 20.46 -6.58 -0.85
N GLN A 245 20.43 -5.88 -2.01
CA GLN A 245 21.56 -5.21 -2.64
C GLN A 245 22.66 -6.18 -3.08
N ASP A 246 22.28 -7.36 -3.54
CA ASP A 246 23.21 -8.33 -4.09
C ASP A 246 23.47 -8.14 -5.60
N GLY A 247 22.67 -7.31 -6.26
CA GLY A 247 22.83 -6.95 -7.67
C GLY A 247 22.01 -7.79 -8.65
N VAL A 248 21.23 -8.76 -8.17
CA VAL A 248 20.10 -9.31 -8.90
C VAL A 248 18.87 -8.44 -8.59
N LEU A 249 18.05 -8.15 -9.61
CA LEU A 249 16.84 -7.37 -9.36
C LEU A 249 15.79 -8.28 -8.73
N SER A 250 15.04 -7.75 -7.77
CA SER A 250 13.98 -8.51 -7.09
C SER A 250 12.84 -8.97 -8.00
N ILE A 251 12.72 -8.44 -9.21
CA ILE A 251 11.80 -8.99 -10.23
C ILE A 251 12.31 -10.30 -10.84
N ASP A 252 13.63 -10.49 -10.88
CA ASP A 252 14.31 -11.63 -11.49
C ASP A 252 14.47 -12.80 -10.50
N GLU A 253 14.31 -12.53 -9.20
CA GLU A 253 14.40 -13.51 -8.09
C GLU A 253 13.03 -13.99 -7.63
N ASN A 254 11.97 -13.34 -8.09
CA ASN A 254 10.61 -13.66 -7.72
C ASN A 254 9.88 -14.31 -8.88
N VAL A 255 9.03 -15.29 -8.57
CA VAL A 255 8.02 -15.76 -9.51
C VAL A 255 6.70 -15.08 -9.17
N VAL A 256 6.09 -14.49 -10.19
CA VAL A 256 4.73 -13.97 -10.10
C VAL A 256 3.79 -15.08 -10.56
N ASP A 257 2.85 -15.49 -9.69
CA ASP A 257 1.84 -16.46 -10.09
C ASP A 257 0.88 -15.87 -11.14
N GLU A 258 0.02 -16.73 -11.71
CA GLU A 258 -0.99 -16.34 -12.70
C GLU A 258 -1.96 -15.24 -12.23
N ASN A 259 -2.07 -15.01 -10.92
CA ASN A 259 -2.94 -14.02 -10.30
C ASN A 259 -2.21 -12.71 -9.98
N GLY A 260 -0.90 -12.62 -10.28
CA GLY A 260 -0.08 -11.48 -9.93
C GLY A 260 0.39 -11.51 -8.47
N ASN A 261 0.22 -12.63 -7.77
CA ASN A 261 0.71 -12.79 -6.40
C ASN A 261 2.18 -13.19 -6.43
N PHE A 262 2.87 -12.72 -5.42
CA PHE A 262 4.27 -13.00 -5.19
C PHE A 262 4.37 -14.41 -4.63
N THR A 263 5.12 -15.27 -5.30
CA THR A 263 5.62 -16.47 -4.67
C THR A 263 6.96 -16.14 -4.06
N ASN A 264 7.08 -16.33 -2.76
CA ASN A 264 8.33 -16.27 -2.03
C ASN A 264 9.21 -17.43 -2.52
N LEU A 265 10.03 -17.21 -3.55
CA LEU A 265 11.08 -18.15 -3.92
C LEU A 265 12.09 -18.13 -2.78
N ASP A 266 12.36 -19.30 -2.21
CA ASP A 266 13.29 -19.54 -1.12
C ASP A 266 14.09 -20.77 -1.56
N THR A 267 15.26 -20.53 -2.14
CA THR A 267 16.01 -21.54 -2.89
C THR A 267 16.72 -22.54 -1.98
N ASP A 268 17.17 -22.12 -0.81
CA ASP A 268 17.86 -22.96 0.18
C ASP A 268 16.95 -23.46 1.31
N GLY A 269 15.75 -22.87 1.45
CA GLY A 269 14.72 -23.27 2.41
C GLY A 269 14.95 -22.73 3.82
N ASP A 270 15.72 -21.64 3.98
CA ASP A 270 16.01 -21.06 5.29
C ASP A 270 14.86 -20.19 5.85
N GLY A 271 13.83 -19.95 5.03
CA GLY A 271 12.65 -19.14 5.35
C GLY A 271 12.75 -17.68 4.91
N ARG A 272 13.85 -17.26 4.27
CA ARG A 272 13.99 -15.98 3.58
C ARG A 272 13.73 -16.17 2.11
N SER A 273 13.06 -15.21 1.52
CA SER A 273 12.89 -15.22 0.06
C SER A 273 14.15 -14.67 -0.58
N ASN A 274 14.52 -15.20 -1.74
CA ASN A 274 15.73 -14.82 -2.48
C ASN A 274 15.89 -13.30 -2.59
N TYR A 275 14.84 -12.57 -2.96
CA TYR A 275 14.86 -11.11 -3.04
C TYR A 275 15.12 -10.34 -1.71
N LEU A 276 15.26 -11.05 -0.59
CA LEU A 276 15.62 -10.54 0.73
C LEU A 276 16.83 -11.28 1.31
N ASP A 277 17.50 -12.10 0.52
CA ASP A 277 18.62 -12.94 0.91
C ASP A 277 19.86 -12.59 0.10
N ILE A 278 21.00 -12.49 0.76
CA ILE A 278 22.27 -12.12 0.13
C ILE A 278 23.08 -13.35 -0.32
N ASP A 279 22.61 -14.55 0.02
CA ASP A 279 23.24 -15.85 -0.17
C ASP A 279 22.17 -16.86 -0.60
N ASP A 280 21.64 -16.65 -1.80
CA ASP A 280 20.41 -17.26 -2.31
C ASP A 280 20.33 -18.80 -2.27
N ASP A 281 21.47 -19.49 -2.29
CA ASP A 281 21.55 -20.95 -2.25
C ASP A 281 22.16 -21.51 -0.97
N GLY A 282 22.49 -20.62 -0.02
CA GLY A 282 22.96 -20.96 1.32
C GLY A 282 24.32 -21.66 1.38
N ASP A 283 25.17 -21.51 0.36
CA ASP A 283 26.48 -22.15 0.30
C ASP A 283 27.60 -21.37 1.03
N GLY A 284 27.30 -20.15 1.47
CA GLY A 284 28.21 -19.25 2.18
C GLY A 284 28.96 -18.25 1.28
N TYR A 285 28.71 -18.26 -0.03
CA TYR A 285 29.25 -17.33 -1.01
C TYR A 285 28.17 -16.38 -1.50
N LEU A 286 28.23 -15.13 -1.05
CA LEU A 286 27.24 -14.11 -1.40
C LEU A 286 26.92 -14.02 -2.90
N THR A 287 25.63 -14.00 -3.26
CA THR A 287 25.09 -13.92 -4.63
C THR A 287 25.83 -12.88 -5.47
N LYS A 288 26.06 -11.69 -4.91
CA LYS A 288 26.77 -10.57 -5.57
C LYS A 288 28.17 -10.89 -6.09
N ASN A 289 28.83 -11.90 -5.53
CA ASN A 289 30.15 -12.33 -5.96
C ASN A 289 30.06 -13.41 -7.01
N GLU A 290 29.07 -14.28 -6.92
CA GLU A 290 28.87 -15.39 -7.83
C GLU A 290 28.39 -14.93 -9.22
N ILE A 291 27.63 -13.83 -9.26
CA ILE A 291 27.16 -13.20 -10.50
C ILE A 291 28.25 -12.40 -11.22
N LYS A 292 29.49 -12.35 -10.71
CA LYS A 292 30.59 -11.62 -11.36
C LYS A 292 31.29 -12.47 -12.41
N ASP A 293 31.59 -11.85 -13.53
CA ASP A 293 32.46 -12.41 -14.54
C ASP A 293 33.90 -12.43 -14.01
N PRO A 294 34.56 -13.60 -13.91
CA PRO A 294 35.92 -13.70 -13.39
C PRO A 294 36.98 -13.04 -14.29
N ILE A 295 36.66 -12.78 -15.57
CA ILE A 295 37.56 -12.12 -16.53
C ILE A 295 37.46 -10.60 -16.40
N THR A 296 36.25 -10.05 -16.29
CA THR A 296 36.03 -8.60 -16.29
C THR A 296 35.89 -8.00 -14.90
N GLY A 297 35.52 -8.81 -13.90
CA GLY A 297 35.17 -8.38 -12.55
C GLY A 297 33.82 -7.65 -12.44
N LEU A 298 33.08 -7.53 -13.54
CA LEU A 298 31.75 -6.91 -13.60
C LEU A 298 30.67 -7.97 -13.41
N ALA A 299 29.51 -7.58 -12.87
CA ALA A 299 28.34 -8.45 -12.79
C ALA A 299 27.82 -8.79 -14.19
N TYR A 300 27.42 -10.05 -14.39
CA TYR A 300 26.65 -10.46 -15.56
C TYR A 300 25.29 -9.75 -15.57
N SER A 301 24.75 -9.46 -16.76
CA SER A 301 23.31 -9.22 -16.86
C SER A 301 22.57 -10.51 -16.48
N PHE A 302 21.40 -10.41 -15.85
CA PHE A 302 20.67 -11.56 -15.32
C PHE A 302 20.60 -12.76 -16.28
N ASP A 303 20.23 -12.54 -17.54
CA ASP A 303 20.12 -13.59 -18.57
C ASP A 303 21.45 -14.33 -18.87
N LEU A 304 22.59 -13.68 -18.63
CA LEU A 304 23.92 -14.19 -18.91
C LEU A 304 24.61 -14.81 -17.69
N ILE A 305 24.00 -14.76 -16.50
CA ILE A 305 24.52 -15.47 -15.33
C ILE A 305 24.65 -16.95 -15.68
N PRO A 306 25.86 -17.55 -15.60
CA PRO A 306 26.10 -18.93 -15.99
C PRO A 306 25.45 -19.90 -15.02
N THR A 307 25.40 -21.18 -15.38
CA THR A 307 25.06 -22.28 -14.47
C THR A 307 26.33 -22.99 -14.01
N CYS A 308 26.23 -23.87 -13.01
CA CYS A 308 27.34 -24.72 -12.54
C CYS A 308 27.73 -25.87 -13.51
N GLY A 309 27.32 -25.80 -14.77
CA GLY A 309 27.62 -26.81 -15.79
C GLY A 309 27.09 -28.20 -15.44
N ASN A 310 27.88 -29.25 -15.70
CA ASN A 310 27.47 -30.64 -15.48
C ASN A 310 27.39 -31.05 -14.00
N SER A 311 28.03 -30.28 -13.11
CA SER A 311 28.02 -30.54 -11.67
C SER A 311 26.79 -29.93 -10.97
N GLY A 312 26.09 -29.05 -11.68
CA GLY A 312 24.99 -28.27 -11.13
C GLY A 312 23.60 -28.89 -11.26
N ASN A 313 22.64 -28.24 -10.62
CA ASN A 313 21.21 -28.54 -10.67
C ASN A 313 20.49 -27.92 -11.90
N GLY A 314 21.25 -27.21 -12.75
CA GLY A 314 20.75 -26.55 -13.97
C GLY A 314 20.18 -25.15 -13.75
N LYS A 315 20.16 -24.65 -12.50
CA LYS A 315 19.85 -23.26 -12.18
C LYS A 315 21.05 -22.34 -12.43
N LYS A 316 20.80 -21.04 -12.39
CA LYS A 316 21.86 -20.01 -12.40
C LYS A 316 22.78 -20.23 -11.20
N LYS A 317 24.04 -19.82 -11.34
CA LYS A 317 25.10 -20.10 -10.39
C LYS A 317 24.74 -19.75 -8.94
N HIS A 318 24.21 -18.53 -8.70
CA HIS A 318 23.75 -18.05 -7.39
C HIS A 318 22.54 -18.79 -6.81
N LEU A 319 22.03 -19.82 -7.48
CA LEU A 319 20.90 -20.64 -7.04
C LEU A 319 21.31 -22.13 -6.92
N ASP A 320 22.62 -22.41 -6.89
CA ASP A 320 23.20 -23.73 -7.01
C ASP A 320 24.47 -23.87 -6.15
N SER A 321 24.24 -24.33 -4.91
CA SER A 321 25.25 -24.51 -3.86
C SER A 321 26.38 -25.50 -4.17
N SER A 322 26.45 -26.01 -5.41
CA SER A 322 27.53 -26.87 -5.88
C SER A 322 28.73 -26.11 -6.46
N CYS A 323 28.61 -24.81 -6.77
CA CYS A 323 29.72 -24.03 -7.33
C CYS A 323 29.69 -22.53 -7.03
N HIS A 324 30.87 -21.93 -6.88
CA HIS A 324 31.07 -20.51 -6.51
C HIS A 324 32.16 -19.82 -7.34
#